data_AF-E2BDM1-F1
#
_entry.id   AF-E2BDM1-F1
#
_cell.length_a   1.000
_cell.length_b   1.000
_cell.length_c   1.000
_cell.angle_alpha   90.00
_cell.angle_beta   90.00
_cell.angle_gamma   90.00
#
_symmetry.space_group_name_H-M   'P 1'
#
loop_
_entity.id
_entity.type
_entity.pdbx_description
1 polymer ?
#
loop_
_entity_poly.entity_id
_entity_poly.type
_entity_poly.pdbx_seq_one_letter_code
_entity_poly.pdbx_strand_id
1 'polypeptide(L)'
;LKIDLHKATEFLDDGGNDIISRYPMRSNPRGLVLLITNIDYNLSKEKPRLSAQHDETNLKELFEQMGFKVIAKRDLTGKDIKEAVKEFSRSSDLVKVDSCFVIISSHGTEDEKHHTEIQGVDSGRGDYEKVLCTEILDYFSVDACPQLSGKPKIFVFQLCRYVTTILYSCLIDIISFSDSIQFISCYSYCFSLPRPCVCLEL
;
A
#
# COMPACT_ATOMS: atom_id res chain seq x y z
N LEU A 1 0.45 9.62 17.86
CA LEU A 1 -0.97 9.70 17.43
C LEU A 1 -1.79 8.81 18.37
N LYS A 2 -3.08 9.09 18.63
CA LYS A 2 -4.00 8.12 19.24
C LYS A 2 -5.07 7.80 18.19
N ILE A 3 -5.18 6.52 17.81
CA ILE A 3 -6.17 6.08 16.82
C ILE A 3 -7.49 5.88 17.56
N ASP A 4 -8.54 6.54 17.07
CA ASP A 4 -9.90 6.41 17.57
C ASP A 4 -10.78 5.81 16.46
N LEU A 5 -10.83 4.47 16.41
CA LEU A 5 -11.60 3.76 15.39
C LEU A 5 -13.07 3.67 15.82
N HIS A 6 -13.92 4.36 15.09
CA HIS A 6 -15.37 4.20 15.19
C HIS A 6 -15.79 2.99 14.37
N LYS A 7 -16.12 1.89 15.06
CA LYS A 7 -16.60 0.67 14.39
C LYS A 7 -18.02 0.88 13.86
N ALA A 8 -18.26 0.42 12.64
CA ALA A 8 -19.60 0.33 12.09
C ALA A 8 -20.48 -0.57 12.97
N THR A 9 -21.71 -0.13 13.21
CA THR A 9 -22.72 -0.88 13.97
C THR A 9 -23.51 -1.88 13.12
N GLU A 10 -23.46 -1.70 11.80
CA GLU A 10 -24.17 -2.51 10.82
C GLU A 10 -23.31 -2.69 9.56
N PHE A 11 -23.62 -3.73 8.77
CA PHE A 11 -23.01 -3.92 7.46
C PHE A 11 -23.87 -3.20 6.42
N LEU A 12 -23.23 -2.41 5.55
CA LEU A 12 -23.91 -1.62 4.51
C LEU A 12 -23.86 -2.30 3.13
N ASP A 13 -23.57 -3.60 3.08
CA ASP A 13 -23.43 -4.37 1.84
C ASP A 13 -24.75 -4.98 1.33
N ASP A 14 -25.87 -4.79 2.03
CA ASP A 14 -27.20 -5.13 1.54
C ASP A 14 -27.69 -4.02 0.61
N GLY A 15 -27.65 -4.29 -0.70
CA GLY A 15 -28.13 -3.34 -1.72
C GLY A 15 -29.61 -3.00 -1.55
N GLY A 16 -29.92 -1.99 -0.75
CA GLY A 16 -31.21 -1.31 -0.72
C GLY A 16 -31.53 -0.66 -2.08
N ASN A 17 -32.30 0.43 -2.09
CA ASN A 17 -32.55 1.20 -3.33
C ASN A 17 -31.31 1.93 -3.89
N ASP A 18 -30.10 1.53 -3.50
CA ASP A 18 -28.86 2.13 -3.97
C ASP A 18 -28.54 1.67 -5.40
N ILE A 19 -28.17 2.65 -6.22
CA ILE A 19 -27.82 2.45 -7.62
C ILE A 19 -26.42 1.80 -7.75
N ILE A 20 -25.63 1.77 -6.66
CA ILE A 20 -24.23 1.31 -6.62
C ILE A 20 -24.12 0.07 -5.73
N SER A 21 -23.68 -1.04 -6.33
CA SER A 21 -23.35 -2.27 -5.59
C SER A 21 -22.08 -2.08 -4.75
N ARG A 22 -22.05 -2.65 -3.54
CA ARG A 22 -20.90 -2.63 -2.63
C ARG A 22 -20.26 -4.02 -2.53
N TYR A 23 -18.95 -4.05 -2.29
CA TYR A 23 -18.25 -5.32 -2.04
C TYR A 23 -18.62 -5.85 -0.65
N PRO A 24 -18.87 -7.17 -0.50
CA PRO A 24 -19.08 -7.77 0.81
C PRO A 24 -17.79 -7.72 1.64
N MET A 25 -17.88 -7.46 2.94
CA MET A 25 -16.75 -7.32 3.87
C MET A 25 -17.01 -8.10 5.18
N ARG A 26 -17.45 -9.36 5.06
CA ARG A 26 -18.00 -10.18 6.16
C ARG A 26 -17.06 -11.28 6.66
N SER A 27 -15.99 -11.57 5.93
CA SER A 27 -14.94 -12.54 6.29
C SER A 27 -14.24 -12.17 7.60
N ASN A 28 -13.64 -13.19 8.24
CA ASN A 28 -12.84 -13.03 9.45
C ASN A 28 -11.54 -13.84 9.32
N PRO A 29 -10.37 -13.19 9.08
CA PRO A 29 -10.18 -11.75 8.97
C PRO A 29 -10.88 -11.15 7.74
N ARG A 30 -11.23 -9.85 7.79
CA ARG A 30 -11.92 -9.14 6.69
C ARG A 30 -11.09 -9.04 5.41
N GLY A 31 -9.78 -9.11 5.59
CA GLY A 31 -8.80 -8.96 4.53
C GLY A 31 -7.40 -9.27 5.03
N LEU A 32 -6.49 -9.43 4.08
CA LEU A 32 -5.05 -9.46 4.35
C LEU A 32 -4.42 -8.12 3.98
N VAL A 33 -3.44 -7.69 4.77
CA VAL A 33 -2.67 -6.47 4.52
C VAL A 33 -1.20 -6.86 4.45
N LEU A 34 -0.56 -6.62 3.32
CA LEU A 34 0.90 -6.63 3.21
C LEU A 34 1.40 -5.22 3.49
N LEU A 35 2.18 -5.04 4.57
CA LEU A 35 2.76 -3.76 4.96
C LEU A 35 4.28 -3.85 4.87
N ILE A 36 4.87 -3.21 3.85
CA ILE A 36 6.32 -3.14 3.67
C ILE A 36 6.77 -1.72 4.04
N THR A 37 7.67 -1.61 5.02
CA THR A 37 8.22 -0.31 5.44
C THR A 37 9.74 -0.36 5.44
N ASN A 38 10.37 0.41 4.55
CA ASN A 38 11.82 0.60 4.54
C ASN A 38 12.18 1.89 5.29
N ILE A 39 12.92 1.73 6.38
CA ILE A 39 13.32 2.75 7.34
C ILE A 39 14.83 2.95 7.29
N ASP A 40 15.59 1.88 7.39
CA ASP A 40 17.04 1.92 7.53
C ASP A 40 17.73 1.55 6.21
N TYR A 41 18.45 2.51 5.64
CA TYR A 41 19.10 2.40 4.33
C TYR A 41 20.62 2.22 4.48
N ASN A 42 21.03 1.36 5.41
CA ASN A 42 22.45 1.13 5.72
C ASN A 42 23.25 0.54 4.54
N LEU A 43 22.55 -0.01 3.54
CA LEU A 43 23.14 -0.57 2.31
C LEU A 43 23.17 0.42 1.14
N SER A 44 22.63 1.64 1.32
CA SER A 44 22.62 2.69 0.31
C SER A 44 23.13 4.02 0.87
N LYS A 45 23.10 5.06 0.04
CA LYS A 45 23.42 6.44 0.43
C LYS A 45 22.18 7.23 0.87
N GLU A 46 21.02 6.60 0.86
CA GLU A 46 19.77 7.25 1.20
C GLU A 46 19.67 7.52 2.70
N LYS A 47 18.92 8.56 3.06
CA LYS A 47 18.73 8.92 4.47
C LYS A 47 17.75 7.96 5.14
N PRO A 48 17.95 7.60 6.41
CA PRO A 48 16.98 6.80 7.15
C PRO A 48 15.65 7.55 7.33
N ARG A 49 14.54 6.82 7.31
CA ARG A 49 13.17 7.34 7.44
C ARG A 49 12.62 7.07 8.84
N LEU A 50 13.33 7.50 9.89
CA LEU A 50 13.03 7.15 11.30
C LEU A 50 11.55 7.40 11.69
N SER A 51 10.93 8.46 11.17
CA SER A 51 9.53 8.76 11.42
C SER A 51 8.55 7.70 10.88
N ALA A 52 8.93 6.96 9.83
CA ALA A 52 8.10 5.91 9.24
C ALA A 52 7.84 4.74 10.20
N GLN A 53 8.66 4.58 11.25
CA GLN A 53 8.39 3.60 12.31
C GLN A 53 7.08 3.91 13.04
N HIS A 54 6.76 5.20 13.23
CA HIS A 54 5.50 5.60 13.86
C HIS A 54 4.32 5.32 12.92
N ASP A 55 4.48 5.62 11.63
CA ASP A 55 3.45 5.37 10.61
C ASP A 55 3.13 3.88 10.49
N GLU A 56 4.15 3.01 10.44
CA GLU A 56 3.96 1.56 10.40
C GLU A 56 3.22 1.05 11.64
N THR A 57 3.60 1.52 12.84
CA THR A 57 2.93 1.13 14.10
C THR A 57 1.46 1.54 14.07
N ASN A 58 1.18 2.77 13.65
CA ASN A 58 -0.17 3.30 13.56
C ASN A 58 -1.00 2.53 12.51
N LEU A 59 -0.45 2.26 11.33
CA LEU A 59 -1.14 1.51 10.27
C LEU A 59 -1.44 0.08 10.72
N LYS A 60 -0.46 -0.60 11.34
CA LYS A 60 -0.67 -1.94 11.86
C LYS A 60 -1.82 -1.97 12.87
N GLU A 61 -1.77 -1.07 13.86
CA GLU A 61 -2.82 -0.98 14.88
C GLU A 61 -4.19 -0.66 14.27
N LEU A 62 -4.25 0.28 13.31
CA LEU A 62 -5.49 0.64 12.61
C LEU A 62 -6.10 -0.56 11.90
N PHE A 63 -5.32 -1.26 11.06
CA PHE A 63 -5.83 -2.39 10.29
C PHE A 63 -6.22 -3.58 11.18
N GLU A 64 -5.48 -3.84 12.24
CA GLU A 64 -5.85 -4.87 13.23
C GLU A 64 -7.16 -4.52 13.95
N GLN A 65 -7.36 -3.25 14.35
CA GLN A 65 -8.62 -2.79 14.94
C GLN A 65 -9.80 -2.88 13.95
N MET A 66 -9.53 -2.68 12.66
CA MET A 66 -10.50 -2.83 11.56
C MET A 66 -10.82 -4.30 11.22
N GLY A 67 -10.12 -5.28 11.82
CA GLY A 67 -10.37 -6.71 11.63
C GLY A 67 -9.59 -7.36 10.50
N PHE A 68 -8.49 -6.75 10.06
CA PHE A 68 -7.59 -7.31 9.05
C PHE A 68 -6.44 -8.07 9.71
N LYS A 69 -5.85 -9.01 8.95
CA LYS A 69 -4.59 -9.67 9.34
C LYS A 69 -3.42 -8.97 8.63
N VAL A 70 -2.55 -8.34 9.42
CA VAL A 70 -1.40 -7.58 8.92
C VAL A 70 -0.14 -8.45 8.85
N ILE A 71 0.50 -8.47 7.70
CA ILE A 71 1.80 -9.10 7.43
C ILE A 71 2.79 -7.95 7.22
N ALA A 72 3.50 -7.58 8.29
CA ALA A 72 4.49 -6.52 8.26
C ALA A 72 5.88 -7.05 7.89
N LYS A 73 6.58 -6.32 7.02
CA LYS A 73 7.96 -6.57 6.60
C LYS A 73 8.73 -5.25 6.65
N ARG A 74 10.00 -5.31 7.06
CA ARG A 74 10.86 -4.13 7.20
C ARG A 74 12.16 -4.28 6.43
N ASP A 75 12.66 -3.16 5.94
CA ASP A 75 14.02 -2.98 5.42
C ASP A 75 14.41 -4.02 4.35
N LEU A 76 13.53 -4.17 3.36
CA LEU A 76 13.70 -5.14 2.27
C LEU A 76 14.55 -4.56 1.13
N THR A 77 15.40 -5.40 0.54
CA THR A 77 16.07 -5.10 -0.74
C THR A 77 15.06 -5.06 -1.89
N GLY A 78 15.43 -4.50 -3.03
CA GLY A 78 14.54 -4.47 -4.20
C GLY A 78 14.07 -5.87 -4.61
N LYS A 79 14.98 -6.85 -4.56
CA LYS A 79 14.67 -8.26 -4.81
C LYS A 79 13.68 -8.81 -3.78
N ASP A 80 13.94 -8.57 -2.49
CA ASP A 80 13.10 -9.09 -1.40
C ASP A 80 11.70 -8.46 -1.41
N ILE A 81 11.56 -7.19 -1.85
CA ILE A 81 10.25 -6.55 -2.06
C ILE A 81 9.44 -7.35 -3.10
N LYS A 82 10.03 -7.64 -4.27
CA LYS A 82 9.33 -8.40 -5.31
C LYS A 82 8.97 -9.80 -4.84
N GLU A 83 9.88 -10.46 -4.14
CA GLU A 83 9.65 -11.80 -3.61
C GLU A 83 8.52 -11.80 -2.56
N ALA A 84 8.53 -10.87 -1.61
CA ALA A 84 7.48 -10.74 -0.60
C ALA A 84 6.11 -10.45 -1.21
N VAL A 85 6.03 -9.57 -2.22
CA VAL A 85 4.78 -9.27 -2.92
C VAL A 85 4.27 -10.47 -3.71
N LYS A 86 5.16 -11.17 -4.42
CA LYS A 86 4.84 -12.37 -5.19
C LYS A 86 4.41 -13.55 -4.31
N GLU A 87 5.05 -13.73 -3.16
CA GLU A 87 4.66 -14.73 -2.17
C GLU A 87 3.27 -14.42 -1.63
N PHE A 88 3.04 -13.16 -1.25
CA PHE A 88 1.76 -12.70 -0.74
C PHE A 88 0.63 -12.87 -1.77
N SER A 89 0.82 -12.48 -3.03
CA SER A 89 -0.20 -12.63 -4.09
C SER A 89 -0.55 -14.10 -4.40
N ARG A 90 0.34 -15.03 -4.04
CA ARG A 90 0.14 -16.48 -4.19
C ARG A 90 -0.41 -17.17 -2.95
N SER A 91 -0.55 -16.45 -1.83
CA SER A 91 -1.02 -17.02 -0.57
C SER A 91 -2.43 -17.59 -0.72
N SER A 92 -2.60 -18.87 -0.36
CA SER A 92 -3.91 -19.55 -0.37
C SER A 92 -4.93 -18.95 0.61
N ASP A 93 -4.48 -18.12 1.55
CA ASP A 93 -5.37 -17.44 2.49
C ASP A 93 -6.18 -16.32 1.82
N LEU A 94 -5.76 -15.82 0.65
CA LEU A 94 -6.50 -14.80 -0.11
C LEU A 94 -7.87 -15.29 -0.59
N VAL A 95 -8.06 -16.61 -0.77
CA VAL A 95 -9.38 -17.19 -1.09
C VAL A 95 -10.38 -16.94 0.03
N LYS A 96 -9.93 -16.94 1.29
CA LYS A 96 -10.78 -16.95 2.50
C LYS A 96 -11.20 -15.57 2.99
N VAL A 97 -10.63 -14.51 2.42
CA VAL A 97 -10.88 -13.12 2.83
C VAL A 97 -11.60 -12.37 1.72
N ASP A 98 -12.27 -11.27 2.07
CA ASP A 98 -13.04 -10.50 1.09
C ASP A 98 -12.25 -9.37 0.44
N SER A 99 -11.14 -8.93 1.06
CA SER A 99 -10.37 -7.78 0.57
C SER A 99 -8.87 -7.96 0.78
N CYS A 100 -8.10 -7.14 0.07
CA CYS A 100 -6.64 -7.15 0.14
C CYS A 100 -6.08 -5.72 0.09
N PHE A 101 -5.08 -5.46 0.94
CA PHE A 101 -4.29 -4.24 0.92
C PHE A 101 -2.81 -4.56 0.71
N VAL A 102 -2.14 -3.76 -0.13
CA VAL A 102 -0.69 -3.77 -0.28
C VAL A 102 -0.20 -2.35 -0.04
N ILE A 103 0.51 -2.15 1.07
CA ILE A 103 0.99 -0.84 1.51
C ILE A 103 2.51 -0.89 1.51
N ILE A 104 3.13 -0.02 0.72
CA ILE A 104 4.58 0.08 0.62
C ILE A 104 5.01 1.50 0.94
N SER A 105 5.80 1.65 2.00
CA SER A 105 6.40 2.91 2.42
C SER A 105 7.90 2.83 2.25
N SER A 106 8.43 3.56 1.28
CA SER A 106 9.87 3.57 0.97
C SER A 106 10.31 4.94 0.45
N HIS A 107 11.60 5.09 0.15
CA HIS A 107 12.02 6.12 -0.81
C HIS A 107 11.56 5.73 -2.21
N GLY A 108 11.44 6.73 -3.08
CA GLY A 108 11.09 6.52 -4.46
C GLY A 108 11.72 7.54 -5.38
N THR A 109 11.77 7.19 -6.64
CA THR A 109 12.21 8.06 -7.73
C THR A 109 11.25 7.92 -8.89
N GLU A 110 11.11 8.97 -9.69
CA GLU A 110 10.27 8.96 -10.88
C GLU A 110 11.17 9.15 -12.10
N ASP A 111 10.98 8.31 -13.12
CA ASP A 111 11.70 8.48 -14.39
C ASP A 111 11.00 9.53 -15.30
N GLU A 112 11.65 9.90 -16.41
CA GLU A 112 11.10 10.87 -17.38
C GLU A 112 9.79 10.39 -18.04
N LYS A 113 9.45 9.12 -17.90
CA LYS A 113 8.23 8.50 -18.43
C LYS A 113 7.15 8.36 -17.35
N HIS A 114 7.32 8.99 -16.19
CA HIS A 114 6.41 8.92 -15.05
C HIS A 114 6.27 7.53 -14.41
N HIS A 115 7.27 6.66 -14.59
CA HIS A 115 7.32 5.42 -13.81
C HIS A 115 7.88 5.69 -12.43
N THR A 116 7.11 5.32 -11.41
CA THR A 116 7.54 5.41 -10.01
C THR A 116 8.28 4.13 -9.61
N GLU A 117 9.56 4.28 -9.26
CA GLU A 117 10.41 3.25 -8.67
C GLU A 117 10.28 3.28 -7.15
N ILE A 118 10.05 2.10 -6.56
CA ILE A 118 10.17 1.84 -5.13
C ILE A 118 11.62 1.46 -4.84
N GLN A 119 12.30 2.22 -3.99
CA GLN A 119 13.68 1.92 -3.64
C GLN A 119 13.75 0.83 -2.56
N GLY A 120 14.55 -0.22 -2.80
CA GLY A 120 14.99 -1.14 -1.74
C GLY A 120 16.03 -0.49 -0.82
N VAL A 121 16.32 -1.11 0.31
CA VAL A 121 17.39 -0.63 1.21
C VAL A 121 18.79 -0.67 0.59
N ASP A 122 18.95 -1.44 -0.48
CA ASP A 122 20.14 -1.60 -1.31
C ASP A 122 20.17 -0.67 -2.54
N SER A 123 19.25 0.30 -2.63
CA SER A 123 19.16 1.22 -3.76
C SER A 123 20.50 1.92 -4.07
N GLY A 124 20.79 2.15 -5.35
CA GLY A 124 22.02 2.84 -5.76
C GLY A 124 23.31 2.01 -5.64
N ARG A 125 23.22 0.72 -5.28
CA ARG A 125 24.30 -0.24 -5.56
C ARG A 125 24.37 -0.54 -7.06
N GLY A 126 25.44 -1.16 -7.56
CA GLY A 126 25.57 -1.40 -9.00
C GLY A 126 24.63 -2.49 -9.54
N ASP A 127 24.21 -3.39 -8.67
CA ASP A 127 23.52 -4.65 -8.97
C ASP A 127 22.16 -4.79 -8.27
N TYR A 128 21.62 -3.69 -7.71
CA TYR A 128 20.32 -3.73 -7.05
C TYR A 128 19.19 -3.97 -8.05
N GLU A 129 18.13 -4.63 -7.58
CA GLU A 129 16.96 -4.88 -8.40
C GLU A 129 16.00 -3.70 -8.34
N LYS A 130 15.70 -3.10 -9.49
CA LYS A 130 14.68 -2.04 -9.60
C LYS A 130 13.29 -2.61 -9.40
N VAL A 131 12.46 -1.89 -8.66
CA VAL A 131 11.06 -2.26 -8.39
C VAL A 131 10.17 -1.13 -8.85
N LEU A 132 9.31 -1.37 -9.84
CA LEU A 132 8.34 -0.38 -10.29
C LEU A 132 6.98 -0.63 -9.62
N CYS A 133 6.23 0.44 -9.32
CA CYS A 133 4.86 0.30 -8.82
C CYS A 133 3.99 -0.53 -9.78
N THR A 134 4.17 -0.39 -11.09
CA THR A 134 3.44 -1.18 -12.10
C THR A 134 3.72 -2.67 -11.99
N GLU A 135 4.98 -3.06 -11.76
CA GLU A 135 5.33 -4.48 -11.54
C GLU A 135 4.66 -5.05 -10.28
N ILE A 136 4.49 -4.25 -9.23
CA ILE A 136 3.74 -4.66 -8.03
C ILE A 136 2.28 -4.96 -8.39
N LEU A 137 1.65 -4.11 -9.22
CA LEU A 137 0.26 -4.29 -9.65
C LEU A 137 0.08 -5.54 -10.52
N ASP A 138 1.05 -5.84 -11.39
CA ASP A 138 0.99 -6.98 -12.32
C ASP A 138 0.85 -8.34 -11.59
N TYR A 139 1.43 -8.47 -10.40
CA TYR A 139 1.29 -9.66 -9.54
C TYR A 139 -0.15 -9.91 -9.07
N PHE A 140 -1.04 -8.92 -9.17
CA PHE A 140 -2.44 -8.99 -8.75
C PHE A 140 -3.44 -8.83 -9.91
N SER A 141 -2.96 -8.94 -11.15
CA SER A 141 -3.83 -9.11 -12.32
C SER A 141 -4.73 -10.33 -12.16
N VAL A 142 -5.85 -10.35 -12.88
CA VAL A 142 -6.84 -11.45 -12.81
C VAL A 142 -6.17 -12.80 -13.11
N ASP A 143 -5.24 -12.83 -14.06
CA ASP A 143 -4.52 -14.04 -14.44
C ASP A 143 -3.46 -14.45 -13.41
N ALA A 144 -2.75 -13.48 -12.80
CA ALA A 144 -1.68 -13.76 -11.84
C ALA A 144 -2.20 -14.08 -10.43
N CYS A 145 -3.33 -13.50 -10.03
CA CYS A 145 -3.93 -13.65 -8.69
C CYS A 145 -5.46 -13.90 -8.78
N PRO A 146 -5.88 -15.04 -9.34
CA PRO A 146 -7.30 -15.37 -9.51
C PRO A 146 -8.08 -15.45 -8.18
N GLN A 147 -7.37 -15.65 -7.06
CA GLN A 147 -7.93 -15.70 -5.70
C GLN A 147 -8.60 -14.39 -5.26
N LEU A 148 -8.24 -13.28 -5.91
CA LEU A 148 -8.77 -11.94 -5.66
C LEU A 148 -9.64 -11.42 -6.82
N SER A 149 -10.05 -12.30 -7.74
CA SER A 149 -11.00 -11.94 -8.80
C SER A 149 -12.35 -11.54 -8.18
N GLY A 150 -12.91 -10.41 -8.60
CA GLY A 150 -14.15 -9.86 -8.02
C GLY A 150 -14.04 -9.34 -6.59
N LYS A 151 -12.83 -9.28 -6.02
CA LYS A 151 -12.56 -8.75 -4.66
C LYS A 151 -11.82 -7.40 -4.73
N PRO A 152 -12.10 -6.45 -3.83
CA PRO A 152 -11.39 -5.18 -3.75
C PRO A 152 -9.91 -5.38 -3.43
N LYS A 153 -9.06 -4.74 -4.24
CA LYS A 153 -7.60 -4.71 -4.11
C LYS A 153 -7.15 -3.25 -3.98
N ILE A 154 -6.58 -2.90 -2.84
CA ILE A 154 -6.15 -1.53 -2.56
C ILE A 154 -4.63 -1.50 -2.42
N PHE A 155 -3.99 -0.63 -3.18
CA PHE A 155 -2.55 -0.39 -3.14
C PHE A 155 -2.29 1.01 -2.62
N VAL A 156 -1.40 1.14 -1.65
CA VAL A 156 -0.99 2.43 -1.09
C VAL A 156 0.53 2.54 -1.17
N PHE A 157 1.02 3.43 -2.01
CA PHE A 157 2.45 3.70 -2.16
C PHE A 157 2.79 5.04 -1.51
N GLN A 158 3.48 5.00 -0.38
CA GLN A 158 4.04 6.19 0.29
C GLN A 158 5.48 6.36 -0.16
N LEU A 159 5.67 7.11 -1.25
CA LEU A 159 6.96 7.27 -1.91
C LEU A 159 7.27 8.75 -2.14
N CYS A 160 8.56 9.10 -2.16
CA CYS A 160 9.00 10.38 -2.68
C CYS A 160 8.97 10.33 -4.22
N ARG A 161 8.58 11.42 -4.88
CA ARG A 161 8.81 11.61 -6.31
C ARG A 161 9.78 12.77 -6.50
N TYR A 162 11.04 12.44 -6.77
CA TYR A 162 12.03 13.43 -7.17
C TYR A 162 11.89 13.67 -8.67
N VAL A 163 11.17 14.73 -9.05
CA VAL A 163 11.24 15.25 -10.41
C VAL A 163 12.51 16.11 -10.50
N THR A 164 13.28 15.97 -11.57
CA THR A 164 14.54 16.68 -11.85
C THR A 164 14.42 18.23 -11.84
N THR A 165 13.21 18.75 -11.63
CA THR A 165 12.90 20.16 -11.39
C THR A 165 12.53 20.39 -9.91
N ILE A 166 13.54 20.50 -9.05
CA ILE A 166 13.57 21.14 -7.71
C ILE A 166 12.23 21.25 -6.92
N LEU A 167 11.46 20.17 -6.76
CA LEU A 167 10.38 20.10 -5.77
C LEU A 167 10.34 18.69 -5.16
N TYR A 168 10.69 18.60 -3.89
CA TYR A 168 10.54 17.39 -3.09
C TYR A 168 9.04 17.26 -2.77
N SER A 169 8.33 16.36 -3.45
CA SER A 169 6.96 16.01 -3.09
C SER A 169 6.89 14.56 -2.61
N CYS A 170 6.34 14.36 -1.41
CA CYS A 170 5.91 13.04 -0.94
C CYS A 170 4.46 12.86 -1.41
N LEU A 171 4.21 11.89 -2.28
CA LEU A 171 2.87 11.61 -2.75
C LEU A 171 2.38 10.29 -2.15
N ILE A 172 1.08 10.25 -1.84
CA ILE A 172 0.40 9.02 -1.46
C ILE A 172 -0.42 8.61 -2.67
N ASP A 173 0.04 7.58 -3.37
CA ASP A 173 -0.77 6.99 -4.44
C ASP A 173 -1.66 5.93 -3.83
N ILE A 174 -2.98 6.19 -3.82
CA ILE A 174 -3.98 5.18 -3.48
C ILE A 174 -4.56 4.66 -4.80
N ILE A 175 -4.28 3.40 -5.11
CA ILE A 175 -4.81 2.76 -6.30
C ILE A 175 -5.81 1.69 -5.83
N SER A 176 -7.09 1.93 -6.13
CA SER A 176 -8.16 0.97 -5.86
C SER A 176 -8.57 0.31 -7.18
N PHE A 177 -8.58 -1.03 -7.22
CA PHE A 177 -9.05 -1.78 -8.38
C PHE A 177 -10.42 -2.40 -8.11
N SER A 178 -11.42 -1.87 -8.82
CA SER A 178 -12.79 -2.37 -8.92
C SER A 178 -13.08 -2.61 -10.41
N ASP A 179 -12.49 -3.67 -10.98
CA ASP A 179 -12.60 -4.12 -12.38
C ASP A 179 -12.34 -3.09 -13.51
N SER A 180 -12.03 -1.84 -13.14
CA SER A 180 -11.62 -0.72 -13.99
C SER A 180 -10.54 0.04 -13.22
N ILE A 181 -9.40 0.28 -13.85
CA ILE A 181 -8.27 0.98 -13.22
C ILE A 181 -8.69 2.41 -12.87
N GLN A 182 -8.84 2.72 -11.58
CA GLN A 182 -9.03 4.11 -11.14
C GLN A 182 -7.84 4.51 -10.26
N PHE A 183 -6.90 5.24 -10.87
CA PHE A 183 -5.82 5.91 -10.17
C PHE A 183 -6.40 7.05 -9.33
N ILE A 184 -6.28 6.99 -8.01
CA ILE A 184 -6.53 8.14 -7.13
C ILE A 184 -5.16 8.62 -6.62
N SER A 185 -4.54 9.53 -7.38
CA SER A 185 -3.34 10.24 -6.93
C SER A 185 -3.74 11.25 -5.84
N CYS A 186 -3.45 10.96 -4.57
CA CYS A 186 -3.71 11.90 -3.49
C CYS A 186 -2.45 12.75 -3.27
N TYR A 187 -2.47 13.98 -3.80
CA TYR A 187 -1.38 14.93 -3.61
C TYR A 187 -1.38 15.44 -2.16
N SER A 188 -0.46 14.95 -1.33
CA SER A 188 -0.21 15.52 -0.01
C SER A 188 0.96 16.50 -0.10
N TYR A 189 0.67 17.80 -0.16
CA TYR A 189 1.72 18.82 0.00
C TYR A 189 2.17 18.84 1.46
N CYS A 190 3.32 18.23 1.75
CA CYS A 190 3.93 18.31 3.06
C CYS A 190 4.60 19.68 3.25
N PHE A 191 3.81 20.71 3.55
CA PHE A 191 4.28 21.94 4.17
C PHE A 191 3.32 22.32 5.31
N SER A 192 3.77 22.09 6.54
CA SER A 192 3.31 22.76 7.76
C SER A 192 1.80 23.00 7.92
N LEU A 193 1.03 21.95 8.22
CA LEU A 193 -0.27 22.10 8.87
C LEU A 193 -0.44 21.08 10.02
N PRO A 194 -1.12 21.45 11.12
CA PRO A 194 -1.29 20.57 12.26
C PRO A 194 -2.38 19.54 11.92
N ARG A 195 -1.95 18.26 11.87
CA ARG A 195 -2.76 17.03 11.73
C ARG A 195 -3.17 16.65 10.29
N PRO A 196 -2.53 15.63 9.70
CA PRO A 196 -3.15 14.86 8.63
C PRO A 196 -4.14 13.86 9.25
N CYS A 197 -5.42 14.01 8.92
CA CYS A 197 -6.41 12.93 9.07
C CYS A 197 -6.44 12.16 7.75
N VAL A 198 -6.16 10.85 7.81
CA VAL A 198 -6.40 9.95 6.68
C VAL A 198 -7.77 9.31 6.91
N CYS A 199 -8.79 9.79 6.23
CA CYS A 199 -10.08 9.09 6.16
C CYS A 199 -10.00 8.03 5.05
N LEU A 200 -9.81 6.76 5.43
CA LEU A 200 -10.28 5.65 4.60
C LEU A 200 -11.73 5.38 5.02
N GLU A 201 -12.69 5.90 4.26
CA GLU A 201 -14.05 5.36 4.29
C GLU A 201 -14.03 4.06 3.46
N LEU A 202 -14.07 2.91 4.14
CA LEU A 202 -14.30 1.58 3.55
C LEU A 202 -15.72 1.13 3.85
#